data_AF-C0VKH2-F1
#
_entry.id   AF-C0VKH2-F1
#
_cell.length_a   1.000
_cell.length_b   1.000
_cell.length_c   1.000
_cell.angle_alpha   90.00
_cell.angle_beta   90.00
_cell.angle_gamma   90.00
#
_symmetry.space_group_name_H-M   'P 1'
#
loop_
_entity.id
_entity.type
_entity.pdbx_description
1 polymer ?
#
loop_
_entity_poly.entity_id
_entity_poly.type
_entity_poly.pdbx_seq_one_letter_code
_entity_poly.pdbx_strand_id
1 'polypeptide(L)'
;MKKLFLTTILCFSISISHSVELDLDNQNEALSDLADMFYSEKNDPVYQFETLNPKKLDYSIESLKLIDTYLSDLRKTNLDQISDDQRFKTILRTGAYVGEVIRKNDKNRKWYWVDYETAKEINSDFFKDKALSIELAAVLTDGENFIFPLNKVVKFMQNGEEDSVYFFATVTLKS
;
A
#
# COMPACT_ATOMS: atom_id res chain seq x y z
N MET A 1 -46.91 -54.83 -8.51
CA MET A 1 -45.94 -54.11 -9.37
C MET A 1 -46.16 -52.62 -9.25
N LYS A 2 -45.36 -51.92 -8.45
CA LYS A 2 -45.21 -50.45 -8.50
C LYS A 2 -43.73 -50.15 -8.26
N LYS A 3 -43.02 -49.78 -9.32
CA LYS A 3 -41.64 -49.30 -9.26
C LYS A 3 -41.68 -47.85 -8.77
N LEU A 4 -41.15 -47.57 -7.59
CA LEU A 4 -40.94 -46.20 -7.11
C LEU A 4 -39.48 -45.84 -7.43
N PHE A 5 -39.28 -45.00 -8.44
CA PHE A 5 -37.96 -44.48 -8.82
C PHE A 5 -37.54 -43.42 -7.80
N LEU A 6 -36.35 -43.62 -7.23
CA LEU A 6 -35.67 -42.70 -6.34
C LEU A 6 -34.90 -41.68 -7.22
N THR A 7 -35.25 -40.41 -7.15
CA THR A 7 -34.52 -39.35 -7.88
C THR A 7 -33.78 -38.49 -6.86
N THR A 8 -32.48 -38.74 -6.70
CA THR A 8 -31.57 -37.90 -5.91
C THR A 8 -31.24 -36.65 -6.73
N ILE A 9 -31.69 -35.49 -6.28
CA ILE A 9 -31.29 -34.19 -6.85
C ILE A 9 -29.92 -33.83 -6.27
N LEU A 10 -28.90 -33.86 -7.13
CA LEU A 10 -27.54 -33.44 -6.81
C LEU A 10 -27.45 -31.92 -7.06
N CYS A 11 -27.53 -31.11 -6.01
CA CYS A 11 -27.32 -29.67 -6.10
C CYS A 11 -25.82 -29.39 -6.30
N PHE A 12 -25.39 -29.15 -7.54
CA PHE A 12 -24.11 -28.51 -7.82
C PHE A 12 -24.24 -27.01 -7.50
N SER A 13 -23.72 -26.58 -6.36
CA SER A 13 -23.49 -25.16 -6.07
C SER A 13 -22.32 -24.68 -6.93
N ILE A 14 -22.61 -24.01 -8.03
CA ILE A 14 -21.62 -23.25 -8.78
C ILE A 14 -21.34 -22.00 -7.96
N SER A 15 -20.23 -21.99 -7.24
CA SER A 15 -19.71 -20.79 -6.59
C SER A 15 -19.26 -19.82 -7.68
N ILE A 16 -20.15 -18.94 -8.13
CA ILE A 16 -19.77 -17.79 -8.94
C ILE A 16 -19.02 -16.87 -7.99
N SER A 17 -17.69 -16.82 -8.08
CA SER A 17 -16.90 -15.77 -7.42
C SER A 17 -17.24 -14.45 -8.09
N HIS A 18 -18.29 -13.78 -7.61
CA HIS A 18 -18.52 -12.37 -7.88
C HIS A 18 -17.43 -11.61 -7.11
N SER A 19 -16.35 -11.24 -7.80
CA SER A 19 -15.56 -10.09 -7.35
C SER A 19 -16.52 -8.90 -7.40
N VAL A 20 -16.98 -8.45 -6.23
CA VAL A 20 -17.75 -7.20 -6.14
C VAL A 20 -16.82 -6.12 -6.68
N GLU A 21 -17.12 -5.60 -7.88
CA GLU A 21 -16.41 -4.45 -8.41
C GLU A 21 -16.85 -3.26 -7.56
N LEU A 22 -16.02 -2.95 -6.57
CA LEU A 22 -16.25 -1.82 -5.68
C LEU A 22 -16.14 -0.54 -6.51
N ASP A 23 -17.27 0.15 -6.69
CA ASP A 23 -17.36 1.51 -7.23
C ASP A 23 -16.88 2.49 -6.16
N LEU A 24 -15.58 2.43 -5.85
CA LEU A 24 -14.93 3.31 -4.88
C LEU A 24 -14.44 4.55 -5.59
N ASP A 25 -14.75 5.72 -5.01
CA ASP A 25 -14.01 6.94 -5.26
C ASP A 25 -12.58 6.73 -4.76
N ASN A 26 -11.71 6.29 -5.66
CA ASN A 26 -10.38 5.82 -5.34
C ASN A 26 -9.32 6.82 -5.80
N GLN A 27 -8.22 6.85 -5.05
CA GLN A 27 -7.12 7.77 -5.23
C GLN A 27 -5.99 7.16 -6.07
N ASN A 28 -6.28 6.16 -6.91
CA ASN A 28 -5.26 5.36 -7.59
C ASN A 28 -4.33 6.20 -8.49
N GLU A 29 -4.90 7.09 -9.28
CA GLU A 29 -4.14 7.97 -10.18
C GLU A 29 -3.27 8.92 -9.36
N ALA A 30 -3.86 9.63 -8.39
CA ALA A 30 -3.14 10.55 -7.52
C ALA A 30 -1.96 9.90 -6.78
N LEU A 31 -2.15 8.69 -6.23
CA LEU A 31 -1.07 7.97 -5.55
C LEU A 31 -0.06 7.37 -6.54
N SER A 32 -0.47 7.01 -7.76
CA SER A 32 0.48 6.61 -8.81
C SER A 32 1.39 7.77 -9.22
N ASP A 33 0.83 8.97 -9.35
CA ASP A 33 1.59 10.19 -9.65
C ASP A 33 2.55 10.53 -8.51
N LEU A 34 2.08 10.49 -7.25
CA LEU A 34 2.93 10.71 -6.09
C LEU A 34 4.08 9.69 -6.01
N ALA A 35 3.83 8.44 -6.42
CA ALA A 35 4.85 7.41 -6.49
C ALA A 35 5.91 7.68 -7.58
N ASP A 36 5.52 8.23 -8.75
CA ASP A 36 6.48 8.64 -9.78
C ASP A 36 7.31 9.85 -9.31
N MET A 37 6.64 10.85 -8.73
CA MET A 37 7.26 12.05 -8.16
C MET A 37 8.31 11.74 -7.08
N PHE A 38 8.30 10.54 -6.48
CA PHE A 38 9.34 10.11 -5.53
C PHE A 38 10.75 10.22 -6.14
N TYR A 39 10.90 9.84 -7.41
CA TYR A 39 12.20 9.77 -8.09
C TYR A 39 12.31 10.66 -9.34
N SER A 40 11.21 11.25 -9.80
CA SER A 40 11.19 12.07 -11.02
C SER A 40 11.13 13.59 -10.77
N GLU A 41 10.52 14.04 -9.66
CA GLU A 41 10.27 15.46 -9.38
C GLU A 41 11.52 16.16 -8.84
N LYS A 42 12.07 17.10 -9.62
CA LYS A 42 13.32 17.81 -9.31
C LYS A 42 13.12 19.21 -8.76
N ASN A 43 11.97 19.84 -9.04
CA ASN A 43 11.69 21.20 -8.58
C ASN A 43 11.18 21.22 -7.15
N ASP A 44 10.56 20.11 -6.74
CA ASP A 44 10.03 19.91 -5.40
C ASP A 44 10.36 18.50 -4.90
N PRO A 45 11.64 18.15 -4.70
CA PRO A 45 12.08 16.77 -4.48
C PRO A 45 11.73 16.25 -3.07
N VAL A 46 11.84 14.93 -2.87
CA VAL A 46 11.88 14.34 -1.51
C VAL A 46 13.24 14.60 -0.84
N TYR A 47 13.35 14.36 0.48
CA TYR A 47 14.62 14.58 1.17
C TYR A 47 15.69 13.59 0.67
N GLN A 48 16.94 14.05 0.49
CA GLN A 48 18.03 13.25 -0.08
C GLN A 48 17.73 12.63 -1.46
N PHE A 49 16.95 13.31 -2.29
CA PHE A 49 16.57 12.86 -3.64
C PHE A 49 17.76 12.46 -4.51
N GLU A 50 18.90 13.15 -4.36
CA GLU A 50 20.15 12.88 -5.07
C GLU A 50 20.76 11.50 -4.78
N THR A 51 20.35 10.84 -3.68
CA THR A 51 20.78 9.47 -3.33
C THR A 51 19.99 8.40 -4.08
N LEU A 52 18.84 8.77 -4.66
CA LEU A 52 17.99 7.84 -5.40
C LEU A 52 18.61 7.45 -6.73
N ASN A 53 18.31 6.22 -7.17
CA ASN A 53 18.67 5.74 -8.50
C ASN A 53 17.41 5.44 -9.32
N PRO A 54 16.87 6.42 -10.07
CA PRO A 54 15.62 6.26 -10.82
C PRO A 54 15.61 5.03 -11.74
N LYS A 55 16.75 4.65 -12.31
CA LYS A 55 16.86 3.49 -13.23
C LYS A 55 16.60 2.14 -12.54
N LYS A 56 16.69 2.08 -11.22
CA LYS A 56 16.44 0.87 -10.43
C LYS A 56 15.12 0.93 -9.64
N LEU A 57 14.40 2.06 -9.73
CA LEU A 57 13.09 2.25 -9.11
C LEU A 57 11.98 1.86 -10.10
N ASP A 58 11.99 0.60 -10.53
CA ASP A 58 11.15 0.04 -11.60
C ASP A 58 9.82 -0.60 -11.13
N TYR A 59 9.42 -0.33 -9.88
CA TYR A 59 8.27 -0.92 -9.20
C TYR A 59 8.33 -2.45 -9.02
N SER A 60 9.50 -3.07 -9.17
CA SER A 60 9.70 -4.47 -8.76
C SER A 60 9.71 -4.59 -7.24
N ILE A 61 9.43 -5.79 -6.71
CA ILE A 61 9.58 -6.06 -5.27
C ILE A 61 11.03 -5.77 -4.84
N GLU A 62 12.01 -6.08 -5.69
CA GLU A 62 13.43 -5.87 -5.39
C GLU A 62 13.82 -4.39 -5.30
N SER A 63 13.10 -3.48 -5.97
CA SER A 63 13.35 -2.04 -5.84
C SER A 63 13.10 -1.55 -4.39
N LEU A 64 12.28 -2.24 -3.61
CA LEU A 64 12.05 -1.92 -2.19
C LEU A 64 13.27 -2.11 -1.30
N LYS A 65 14.27 -2.93 -1.70
CA LYS A 65 15.54 -3.00 -0.98
C LYS A 65 16.32 -1.68 -1.07
N LEU A 66 16.16 -0.96 -2.18
CA LEU A 66 16.73 0.37 -2.35
C LEU A 66 15.99 1.39 -1.50
N ILE A 67 14.69 1.21 -1.32
CA ILE A 67 13.88 2.03 -0.40
C ILE A 67 14.30 1.79 1.06
N ASP A 68 14.50 0.54 1.48
CA ASP A 68 15.02 0.23 2.82
C ASP A 68 16.41 0.86 3.05
N THR A 69 17.28 0.84 2.03
CA THR A 69 18.60 1.48 2.10
C THR A 69 18.45 3.00 2.24
N TYR A 70 17.63 3.62 1.40
CA TYR A 70 17.33 5.05 1.44
C TYR A 70 16.77 5.47 2.81
N LEU A 71 15.78 4.76 3.34
CA LEU A 71 15.20 5.03 4.67
C LEU A 71 16.22 4.80 5.79
N SER A 72 17.14 3.84 5.65
CA SER A 72 18.22 3.64 6.61
C SER A 72 19.20 4.80 6.64
N ASP A 73 19.51 5.37 5.49
CA ASP A 73 20.41 6.52 5.39
C ASP A 73 19.73 7.81 5.90
N LEU A 74 18.43 7.97 5.64
CA LEU A 74 17.61 9.04 6.24
C LEU A 74 17.66 9.03 7.77
N ARG A 75 17.66 7.84 8.39
CA ARG A 75 17.76 7.71 9.85
C ARG A 75 19.13 8.05 10.42
N LYS A 76 20.19 7.83 9.64
CA LYS A 76 21.57 8.15 10.07
C LYS A 76 21.81 9.66 10.04
N THR A 77 21.09 10.38 9.18
CA THR A 77 21.04 11.84 9.24
C THR A 77 20.13 12.31 10.37
N ASN A 78 20.45 13.44 11.01
CA ASN A 78 19.57 14.01 12.03
C ASN A 78 18.22 14.36 11.38
N LEU A 79 17.21 13.50 11.58
CA LEU A 79 15.83 13.72 11.13
C LEU A 79 15.28 15.08 11.59
N ASP A 80 15.83 15.63 12.67
CA ASP A 80 15.55 16.97 13.21
C ASP A 80 15.90 18.12 12.25
N GLN A 81 16.68 17.86 11.18
CA GLN A 81 17.02 18.87 10.17
C GLN A 81 16.02 18.94 9.01
N ILE A 82 15.03 18.04 8.97
CA ILE A 82 14.03 17.98 7.92
C ILE A 82 12.84 18.87 8.33
N SER A 83 12.41 19.78 7.46
CA SER A 83 11.19 20.56 7.70
C SER A 83 9.95 19.66 7.65
N ASP A 84 8.86 20.08 8.31
CA ASP A 84 7.61 19.30 8.33
C ASP A 84 7.07 19.05 6.91
N ASP A 85 7.14 20.03 6.01
CA ASP A 85 6.75 19.87 4.59
C ASP A 85 7.59 18.81 3.88
N GLN A 86 8.91 18.89 4.05
CA GLN A 86 9.84 17.98 3.42
C GLN A 86 9.69 16.56 3.96
N ARG A 87 9.42 16.42 5.26
CA ARG A 87 9.12 15.15 5.93
C ARG A 87 7.81 14.57 5.42
N PHE A 88 6.75 15.38 5.38
CA PHE A 88 5.42 14.99 4.88
C PHE A 88 5.52 14.44 3.45
N LYS A 89 6.15 15.19 2.55
CA LYS A 89 6.35 14.81 1.14
C LYS A 89 7.17 13.56 0.97
N THR A 90 8.23 13.41 1.75
CA THR A 90 9.08 12.21 1.76
C THR A 90 8.27 10.98 2.18
N ILE A 91 7.51 11.06 3.27
CA ILE A 91 6.64 9.96 3.74
C ILE A 91 5.59 9.62 2.68
N LEU A 92 4.89 10.63 2.16
CA LEU A 92 3.78 10.45 1.23
C LEU A 92 4.24 9.78 -0.07
N ARG A 93 5.28 10.33 -0.73
CA ARG A 93 5.76 9.80 -2.01
C ARG A 93 6.47 8.45 -1.88
N THR A 94 7.25 8.25 -0.81
CA THR A 94 7.87 6.94 -0.54
C THR A 94 6.81 5.88 -0.23
N GLY A 95 5.82 6.22 0.60
CA GLY A 95 4.73 5.31 0.94
C GLY A 95 3.85 4.98 -0.27
N ALA A 96 3.58 5.96 -1.13
CA ALA A 96 2.90 5.76 -2.40
C ALA A 96 3.67 4.78 -3.30
N TYR A 97 4.99 4.95 -3.44
CA TYR A 97 5.85 4.02 -4.18
C TYR A 97 5.78 2.59 -3.62
N VAL A 98 5.84 2.42 -2.30
CA VAL A 98 5.71 1.10 -1.65
C VAL A 98 4.36 0.45 -1.96
N GLY A 99 3.26 1.20 -1.87
CA GLY A 99 1.94 0.66 -2.19
C GLY A 99 1.74 0.37 -3.68
N GLU A 100 2.35 1.17 -4.58
CA GLU A 100 2.36 0.88 -6.02
C GLU A 100 3.14 -0.39 -6.36
N VAL A 101 4.26 -0.66 -5.68
CA VAL A 101 4.95 -1.96 -5.81
C VAL A 101 4.01 -3.10 -5.43
N ILE A 102 3.25 -2.99 -4.33
CA ILE A 102 2.29 -4.03 -3.92
C ILE A 102 1.18 -4.17 -4.98
N ARG A 103 0.51 -3.07 -5.37
CA ARG A 103 -0.55 -3.06 -6.39
C ARG A 103 -0.14 -3.72 -7.70
N LYS A 104 1.07 -3.43 -8.19
CA LYS A 104 1.55 -3.91 -9.50
C LYS A 104 2.04 -5.36 -9.46
N ASN A 105 2.37 -5.90 -8.29
CA ASN A 105 2.95 -7.24 -8.16
C ASN A 105 2.00 -8.28 -7.55
N ASP A 106 0.87 -7.86 -6.96
CA ASP A 106 -0.16 -8.78 -6.48
C ASP A 106 -0.99 -9.33 -7.65
N LYS A 107 -1.01 -10.66 -7.79
CA LYS A 107 -1.76 -11.35 -8.85
C LYS A 107 -3.10 -11.88 -8.36
N ASN A 108 -3.34 -11.86 -7.05
CA ASN A 108 -4.48 -12.50 -6.42
C ASN A 108 -5.53 -11.48 -5.98
N ARG A 109 -5.10 -10.25 -5.65
CA ARG A 109 -5.98 -9.17 -5.20
C ARG A 109 -5.93 -7.97 -6.12
N LYS A 110 -7.08 -7.31 -6.28
CA LYS A 110 -7.18 -5.99 -6.89
C LYS A 110 -7.20 -4.97 -5.77
N TRP A 111 -6.07 -4.30 -5.61
CA TRP A 111 -5.91 -3.25 -4.60
C TRP A 111 -6.44 -1.91 -5.11
N TYR A 112 -6.86 -1.04 -4.20
CA TYR A 112 -7.37 0.31 -4.40
C TYR A 112 -6.77 1.24 -3.36
N TRP A 113 -6.26 2.38 -3.79
CA TRP A 113 -5.94 3.49 -2.91
C TRP A 113 -7.23 4.22 -2.54
N VAL A 114 -7.46 4.42 -1.26
CA VAL A 114 -8.58 5.20 -0.74
C VAL A 114 -8.06 6.17 0.32
N ASP A 115 -8.76 7.28 0.53
CA ASP A 115 -8.45 8.16 1.65
C ASP A 115 -8.96 7.57 2.97
N TYR A 116 -8.62 8.24 4.08
CA TYR A 116 -8.98 7.80 5.42
C TYR A 116 -10.50 7.71 5.63
N GLU A 117 -11.27 8.69 5.15
CA GLU A 117 -12.72 8.71 5.38
C GLU A 117 -13.41 7.60 4.59
N THR A 118 -13.01 7.38 3.34
CA THR A 118 -13.49 6.26 2.51
C THR A 118 -13.12 4.92 3.15
N ALA A 119 -11.89 4.75 3.66
CA ALA A 119 -11.49 3.52 4.36
C ALA A 119 -12.34 3.27 5.62
N LYS A 120 -12.65 4.34 6.36
CA LYS A 120 -13.52 4.29 7.54
C LYS A 120 -14.98 4.02 7.19
N GLU A 121 -15.47 4.47 6.05
CA GLU A 121 -16.80 4.12 5.56
C GLU A 121 -16.90 2.63 5.20
N ILE A 122 -15.85 2.06 4.60
CA ILE A 122 -15.78 0.62 4.30
C ILE A 122 -15.82 -0.22 5.60
N ASN A 123 -15.08 0.19 6.64
CA ASN A 123 -15.05 -0.54 7.91
C ASN A 123 -14.87 0.38 9.13
N SER A 124 -15.97 0.95 9.61
CA SER A 124 -15.95 1.92 10.71
C SER A 124 -15.42 1.34 12.03
N ASP A 125 -15.71 0.07 12.32
CA ASP A 125 -15.24 -0.62 13.53
C ASP A 125 -13.72 -0.78 13.56
N PHE A 126 -13.09 -1.07 12.42
CA PHE A 126 -11.63 -1.13 12.33
C PHE A 126 -10.98 0.22 12.59
N PHE A 127 -11.60 1.32 12.13
CA PHE A 127 -11.07 2.67 12.21
C PHE A 127 -11.52 3.47 13.45
N LYS A 128 -12.43 2.95 14.28
CA LYS A 128 -13.06 3.70 15.40
C LYS A 128 -12.10 4.38 16.38
N ASP A 129 -10.97 3.73 16.66
CA ASP A 129 -9.96 4.21 17.63
C ASP A 129 -8.69 4.77 16.96
N LYS A 130 -8.74 5.00 15.64
CA LYS A 130 -7.62 5.53 14.86
C LYS A 130 -7.91 7.01 14.57
N ALA A 131 -7.00 7.89 14.99
CA ALA A 131 -7.09 9.30 14.61
C ALA A 131 -6.48 9.50 13.22
N LEU A 132 -7.03 10.44 12.44
CA LEU A 132 -6.43 10.83 11.17
C LEU A 132 -5.00 11.33 11.41
N SER A 133 -4.07 10.78 10.65
CA SER A 133 -2.65 11.14 10.66
C SER A 133 -2.04 10.84 9.28
N ILE A 134 -0.81 11.30 9.04
CA ILE A 134 -0.14 11.05 7.76
C ILE A 134 0.04 9.55 7.47
N GLU A 135 0.22 8.74 8.52
CA GLU A 135 0.32 7.29 8.43
C GLU A 135 -0.93 6.62 7.84
N LEU A 136 -2.09 7.29 7.95
CA LEU A 136 -3.40 6.80 7.52
C LEU A 136 -4.01 7.65 6.40
N ALA A 137 -3.30 8.67 5.91
CA ALA A 137 -3.83 9.60 4.91
C ALA A 137 -4.16 8.93 3.57
N ALA A 138 -3.48 7.83 3.25
CA ALA A 138 -3.79 6.96 2.12
C ALA A 138 -3.70 5.51 2.57
N VAL A 139 -4.75 4.74 2.27
CA VAL A 139 -4.90 3.33 2.66
C VAL A 139 -5.02 2.50 1.40
N LEU A 140 -4.35 1.35 1.38
CA LEU A 140 -4.53 0.39 0.31
C LEU A 140 -5.48 -0.72 0.77
N THR A 141 -6.53 -0.98 -0.02
CA THR A 141 -7.56 -1.98 0.31
C THR A 141 -7.99 -2.79 -0.91
N ASP A 142 -8.40 -4.03 -0.70
CA ASP A 142 -9.11 -4.86 -1.69
C ASP A 142 -10.63 -4.90 -1.41
N GLY A 143 -11.10 -4.08 -0.45
CA GLY A 143 -12.46 -4.07 0.07
C GLY A 143 -12.68 -4.86 1.36
N GLU A 144 -11.79 -5.82 1.66
CA GLU A 144 -11.88 -6.66 2.85
C GLU A 144 -10.71 -6.38 3.82
N ASN A 145 -9.52 -6.21 3.26
CA ASN A 145 -8.28 -6.00 3.97
C ASN A 145 -7.81 -4.55 3.81
N PHE A 146 -7.10 -4.05 4.81
CA PHE A 146 -6.44 -2.75 4.77
C PHE A 146 -4.96 -2.91 5.07
N ILE A 147 -4.13 -2.26 4.26
CA ILE A 147 -2.69 -2.12 4.53
C ILE A 147 -2.30 -0.65 4.46
N PHE A 148 -1.20 -0.31 5.15
CA PHE A 148 -0.83 1.08 5.43
C PHE A 148 0.62 1.35 5.00
N PRO A 149 0.89 1.52 3.68
CA PRO A 149 2.26 1.73 3.20
C PRO A 149 2.93 2.98 3.79
N LEU A 150 2.19 4.08 3.96
CA LEU A 150 2.70 5.31 4.58
C LEU A 150 3.07 5.08 6.05
N ASN A 151 2.22 4.38 6.82
CA ASN A 151 2.54 3.97 8.18
C ASN A 151 3.84 3.15 8.23
N LYS A 152 4.03 2.23 7.28
CA LYS A 152 5.23 1.39 7.26
C LYS A 152 6.50 2.21 7.03
N VAL A 153 6.46 3.23 6.17
CA VAL A 153 7.56 4.18 6.00
C VAL A 153 7.86 4.93 7.30
N VAL A 154 6.84 5.46 7.97
CA VAL A 154 7.01 6.15 9.26
C VAL A 154 7.62 5.23 10.31
N LYS A 155 7.13 4.00 10.40
CA LYS A 155 7.66 2.98 11.32
C LYS A 155 9.11 2.62 11.00
N PHE A 156 9.48 2.48 9.72
CA PHE A 156 10.88 2.30 9.33
C PHE A 156 11.72 3.47 9.85
N MET A 157 11.32 4.72 9.60
CA MET A 157 12.08 5.88 10.06
C MET A 157 12.28 5.89 11.59
N GLN A 158 11.33 5.35 12.36
CA GLN A 158 11.42 5.23 13.81
C GLN A 158 12.32 4.06 14.24
N ASN A 159 12.04 2.85 13.75
CA ASN A 159 12.59 1.60 14.29
C ASN A 159 13.72 0.99 13.45
N GLY A 160 13.84 1.39 12.18
CA GLY A 160 14.82 0.87 11.24
C GLY A 160 14.36 -0.41 10.53
N GLU A 161 15.31 -1.31 10.29
CA GLU A 161 15.12 -2.50 9.46
C GLU A 161 14.09 -3.50 10.00
N GLU A 162 13.74 -3.44 11.29
CA GLU A 162 12.60 -4.18 11.87
C GLU A 162 11.28 -3.85 11.15
N ASP A 163 11.20 -2.64 10.60
CA ASP A 163 10.09 -2.16 9.82
C ASP A 163 10.40 -2.07 8.31
N SER A 164 11.23 -2.98 7.79
CA SER A 164 11.52 -3.13 6.34
C SER A 164 10.26 -3.09 5.48
N VAL A 165 10.26 -2.21 4.48
CA VAL A 165 9.17 -2.11 3.50
C VAL A 165 9.25 -3.23 2.46
N TYR A 166 10.46 -3.74 2.16
CA TYR A 166 10.64 -4.93 1.34
C TYR A 166 10.01 -6.16 1.99
N PHE A 167 10.30 -6.39 3.28
CA PHE A 167 9.74 -7.52 4.01
C PHE A 167 8.21 -7.39 4.12
N PHE A 168 7.71 -6.21 4.47
CA PHE A 168 6.29 -5.91 4.50
C PHE A 168 5.57 -6.24 3.18
N ALA A 169 6.08 -5.77 2.04
CA ALA A 169 5.50 -6.08 0.74
C ALA A 169 5.58 -7.58 0.41
N THR A 170 6.71 -8.22 0.70
CA THR A 170 6.92 -9.65 0.43
C THR A 170 5.95 -10.54 1.21
N VAL A 171 5.69 -10.23 2.49
CA VAL A 171 4.72 -10.95 3.30
C VAL A 171 3.30 -10.69 2.80
N THR A 172 2.98 -9.42 2.53
CA THR A 172 1.66 -9.03 1.99
C THR A 172 1.34 -9.82 0.72
N LEU A 173 2.25 -9.88 -0.24
CA LEU A 173 2.03 -10.58 -1.52
C LEU A 173 1.92 -12.12 -1.41
N LYS A 174 2.24 -12.70 -0.24
CA LYS A 174 2.18 -14.15 0.01
C LYS A 174 0.95 -14.59 0.80
N SER A 175 0.29 -13.66 1.50
CA SER A 175 -0.95 -13.91 2.24
C SER A 175 -2.15 -13.88 1.31
#